data_AF-A0A345IMA8-F1
#
_entry.id   AF-A0A345IMA8-F1
#
_cell.length_a   1.000
_cell.length_b   1.000
_cell.length_c   1.000
_cell.angle_alpha   90.00
_cell.angle_beta   90.00
_cell.angle_gamma   90.00
#
_symmetry.space_group_name_H-M   'P 1'
#
loop_
_entity.id
_entity.type
_entity.pdbx_description
1 polymer ?
#
loop_
_entity_poly.entity_id
_entity_poly.type
_entity_poly.pdbx_seq_one_letter_code
_entity_poly.pdbx_strand_id
1 'polypeptide(L)' 'MIGGLLVFQLTHRPTYEYMTTSPSDYVFEEEMNRLGAQGWKTESCRRATSGSGYGTTASYECIMSRPKLGW' A
#
# COMPACT_ATOMS: atom_id res chain seq x y z
N MET A 1 -0.79 25.68 -27.86
CA MET A 1 -1.59 24.84 -26.93
C MET A 1 -0.69 24.18 -25.85
N ILE A 2 0.33 24.88 -25.34
CA ILE A 2 1.32 24.30 -24.38
C ILE A 2 1.04 24.81 -22.94
N GLY A 3 0.47 26.00 -22.78
CA GLY A 3 0.21 26.59 -21.46
C GLY A 3 -0.85 25.86 -20.62
N GLY A 4 -1.86 25.26 -21.24
CA GLY A 4 -2.94 24.57 -20.51
C GLY A 4 -2.51 23.29 -19.80
N LEU A 5 -1.57 22.53 -20.39
CA LEU A 5 -1.09 21.27 -19.81
C LEU A 5 -0.21 21.51 -18.58
N LEU A 6 0.60 22.57 -18.60
CA LEU A 6 1.44 22.99 -17.47
C LEU A 6 0.59 23.47 -16.29
N VAL A 7 -0.46 24.24 -16.55
CA VAL A 7 -1.36 24.74 -15.49
C VAL A 7 -2.10 23.58 -14.81
N PHE A 8 -2.58 22.59 -15.57
CA PHE A 8 -3.26 21.41 -15.02
C PHE A 8 -2.36 20.58 -14.10
N GLN A 9 -1.09 20.36 -14.48
CA GLN A 9 -0.13 19.63 -13.65
C GLN A 9 0.24 20.39 -12.35
N LEU A 10 0.18 21.72 -12.37
CA LEU A 10 0.52 22.57 -11.22
C LEU A 10 -0.63 22.70 -10.22
N THR A 11 -1.89 22.68 -10.68
CA THR A 11 -3.07 22.84 -9.82
C THR A 11 -3.67 21.53 -9.35
N HIS A 12 -3.51 20.45 -10.11
CA HIS A 12 -4.11 19.14 -9.81
C HIS A 12 -3.10 18.19 -9.17
N ARG A 13 -2.72 18.46 -7.91
CA ARG A 13 -1.89 17.50 -7.16
C ARG A 13 -2.74 16.27 -6.79
N PRO A 14 -2.28 15.04 -7.06
CA PRO A 14 -2.99 13.84 -6.63
C PRO A 14 -3.06 13.83 -5.10
N THR A 15 -4.28 13.73 -4.57
CA THR A 15 -4.47 13.44 -3.15
C THR A 15 -4.36 11.93 -2.94
N TYR A 16 -3.88 11.51 -1.78
CA TYR A 16 -3.69 10.09 -1.47
C TYR A 16 -4.50 9.74 -0.23
N GLU A 17 -4.99 8.51 -0.22
CA GLU A 17 -5.47 7.86 0.99
C GLU A 17 -4.51 6.77 1.42
N TYR A 18 -4.44 6.54 2.73
CA TYR A 18 -3.49 5.65 3.36
C TYR A 18 -4.22 4.67 4.27
N MET A 19 -3.68 3.46 4.37
CA MET A 19 -4.14 2.47 5.35
C MET A 19 -2.96 1.62 5.84
N THR A 20 -3.14 0.98 6.99
CA THR A 20 -2.24 -0.08 7.46
C THR A 20 -2.88 -1.44 7.26
N THR A 21 -2.09 -2.44 6.90
CA THR A 21 -2.52 -3.85 6.86
C THR A 21 -1.47 -4.73 7.53
N SER A 22 -1.93 -5.84 8.12
CA SER A 22 -1.05 -6.76 8.85
C SER A 22 -1.33 -8.23 8.52
N PRO A 23 -1.12 -8.65 7.25
CA PRO A 23 -1.33 -10.03 6.85
C PRO A 23 -0.36 -10.96 7.58
N SER A 24 -0.81 -12.18 7.87
CA SER A 24 0.08 -13.25 8.32
C SER A 24 0.97 -13.71 7.16
N ASP A 25 2.10 -14.34 7.50
CA ASP A 25 3.04 -14.87 6.50
C ASP A 25 2.36 -15.82 5.50
N TYR A 26 1.42 -16.64 5.99
CA TYR A 26 0.75 -17.68 5.21
C TYR A 26 -0.15 -17.12 4.09
N VAL A 27 -0.77 -15.96 4.30
CA VAL A 27 -1.68 -15.32 3.32
C VAL A 27 -1.11 -14.04 2.72
N PHE A 28 0.17 -13.75 2.96
CA PHE A 28 0.78 -12.49 2.57
C PHE A 28 0.62 -12.21 1.08
N GLU A 29 1.01 -13.16 0.23
CA GLU A 29 0.99 -12.97 -1.22
C GLU A 29 -0.45 -12.78 -1.74
N GLU A 30 -1.40 -13.58 -1.27
CA GLU A 30 -2.82 -13.46 -1.65
C GLU A 30 -3.39 -12.10 -1.28
N GLU A 31 -3.18 -11.66 -0.03
CA GLU A 31 -3.72 -10.38 0.46
C GLU A 31 -3.08 -9.20 -0.26
N MET A 32 -1.76 -9.22 -0.46
CA MET A 32 -1.05 -8.13 -1.16
C MET A 32 -1.45 -8.05 -2.63
N ASN A 33 -1.66 -9.18 -3.31
CA ASN A 33 -2.19 -9.20 -4.67
C ASN A 33 -3.62 -8.66 -4.74
N ARG A 34 -4.49 -9.04 -3.80
CA ARG A 34 -5.87 -8.53 -3.69
C ARG A 34 -5.89 -7.02 -3.49
N LEU A 35 -5.01 -6.49 -2.63
CA LEU A 35 -4.88 -5.05 -2.38
C LEU A 35 -4.31 -4.31 -3.59
N GLY A 36 -3.29 -4.87 -4.25
CA GLY A 36 -2.74 -4.35 -5.50
C GLY A 36 -3.79 -4.21 -6.60
N ALA A 37 -4.65 -5.21 -6.76
CA ALA A 37 -5.76 -5.18 -7.71
C ALA A 37 -6.81 -4.07 -7.41
N GLN A 38 -6.89 -3.61 -6.14
CA GLN A 38 -7.73 -2.49 -5.72
C GLN A 38 -7.03 -1.12 -5.84
N GLY A 39 -5.84 -1.09 -6.45
CA GLY A 39 -5.05 0.11 -6.66
C GLY A 39 -4.19 0.53 -5.46
N TRP A 40 -4.09 -0.30 -4.42
CA TRP A 40 -3.21 -0.04 -3.29
C TRP A 40 -1.76 -0.35 -3.64
N LYS A 41 -0.88 0.59 -3.31
CA LYS A 41 0.57 0.47 -3.41
C LYS A 41 1.17 0.36 -2.02
N THR A 42 2.12 -0.55 -1.86
CA THR A 42 2.93 -0.65 -0.64
C THR A 42 3.95 0.49 -0.59
N GLU A 43 3.93 1.28 0.47
CA GLU A 43 4.96 2.31 0.74
C GLU A 43 6.10 1.75 1.61
N SER A 44 5.75 0.98 2.63
CA SER A 44 6.70 0.27 3.47
C SER A 44 6.07 -0.99 4.04
N CYS A 45 6.87 -2.01 4.28
CA CYS A 45 6.48 -3.21 5.01
C CYS A 45 7.62 -3.64 5.92
N ARG A 46 7.27 -4.12 7.11
CA ARG A 46 8.18 -4.84 8.00
C ARG A 46 7.59 -6.19 8.34
N ARG A 47 8.47 -7.19 8.52
CA ARG A 47 8.11 -8.53 8.98
C ARG A 47 8.55 -8.69 10.42
N ALA A 48 7.67 -9.21 11.26
CA ALA A 48 7.97 -9.60 12.63
C ALA A 48 7.82 -11.11 12.76
N THR A 49 8.74 -11.72 13.51
CA THR A 49 8.66 -13.13 13.90
C THR A 49 8.49 -13.21 15.41
N SER A 50 7.66 -14.13 15.86
CA SER A 50 7.46 -14.43 17.28
C SER A 50 7.49 -15.94 17.50
N GLY A 51 7.86 -16.36 18.70
CA GLY A 51 8.01 -17.78 19.07
C GLY A 51 9.44 -18.30 18.96
N SER A 52 9.63 -19.56 19.35
CA SER A 52 10.91 -20.28 19.28
C SER A 52 10.71 -21.70 18.74
N GLY A 53 11.71 -22.21 18.01
CA GLY A 53 11.67 -23.55 17.41
C GLY A 53 10.49 -23.73 16.43
N TYR A 54 9.81 -24.88 16.54
CA TYR A 54 8.70 -25.26 15.65
C TYR A 54 7.43 -24.41 15.81
N GLY A 55 7.36 -23.52 16.81
CA GLY A 55 6.25 -22.59 17.03
C GLY A 55 6.46 -21.19 16.47
N THR A 56 7.42 -21.01 15.55
CA THR A 56 7.72 -19.69 14.99
C THR A 56 6.58 -19.23 14.09
N THR A 57 5.94 -18.12 14.45
CA THR A 57 4.95 -17.43 13.62
C THR A 57 5.54 -16.15 13.04
N ALA A 58 5.16 -15.82 11.81
CA ALA A 58 5.56 -14.59 11.16
C ALA A 58 4.32 -13.79 10.71
N SER A 59 4.43 -12.48 10.80
CA SER A 59 3.40 -11.54 10.34
C SER A 59 4.05 -10.29 9.77
N TYR A 60 3.31 -9.61 8.91
CA TYR A 60 3.73 -8.35 8.32
C TYR A 60 2.97 -7.19 8.93
N GLU A 61 3.54 -6.01 8.80
CA GLU A 61 2.85 -4.74 8.97
C GLU A 61 3.29 -3.84 7.83
N CYS A 62 2.31 -3.37 7.06
CA CYS A 62 2.52 -2.62 5.85
C CYS A 62 1.74 -1.32 5.87
N ILE A 63 2.38 -0.25 5.41
CA ILE A 63 1.72 1.03 5.11
C ILE A 63 1.42 1.03 3.62
N MET A 64 0.15 1.24 3.28
CA MET A 64 -0.36 1.25 1.92
C MET A 64 -0.82 2.67 1.56
N SER A 65 -0.66 3.06 0.30
CA SER A 65 -1.21 4.27 -0.26
C SER A 65 -1.99 3.98 -1.54
N ARG A 66 -2.98 4.81 -1.88
CA ARG A 66 -3.51 4.89 -3.24
C ARG A 66 -4.00 6.29 -3.57
N PRO A 67 -4.00 6.69 -4.85
CA PRO A 67 -4.59 7.96 -5.26
C PRO A 67 -6.07 7.99 -4.90
N LYS A 68 -6.49 9.05 -4.21
CA LYS A 68 -7.90 9.32 -3.99
C LYS A 68 -8.45 9.95 -5.27
N LEU A 69 -9.37 9.25 -5.92
CA LEU A 69 -10.15 9.81 -7.03
C LEU A 69 -11.15 10.80 -6.43
N GLY A 70 -10.74 12.05 -6.27
CA GLY A 70 -11.54 13.14 -5.72
C GLY A 70 -11.24 14.42 -6.49
N TRP A 71 -12.31 15.04 -6.97
CA TRP A 71 -12.37 16.34 -7.61
C TRP A 71 -12.44 17.41 -6.52
#